data_AF-A0A257PW59-F1
#
_entry.id   AF-A0A257PW59-F1
#
_cell.length_a   1.000
_cell.length_b   1.000
_cell.length_c   1.000
_cell.angle_alpha   90.00
_cell.angle_beta   90.00
_cell.angle_gamma   90.00
#
_symmetry.space_group_name_H-M   'P 1'
#
loop_
_entity.id
_entity.type
_entity.pdbx_description
1 polymer ?
#
loop_
_entity_poly.entity_id
_entity_poly.type
_entity_poly.pdbx_seq_one_letter_code
_entity_poly.pdbx_strand_id
1 'polypeptide(L)'
;MEQAHERLVELADLARPLARVFADEGFSLYAVGGSVRDALLGEPRREDFEIDFTTNARPDDVARIMAPVCTTLWEQGRAFGTL
;
A
#
# COMPACT_ATOMS: atom_id res chain seq x y z
N MET A 1 5.69 -3.84 22.39
CA MET A 1 6.32 -2.63 21.82
C MET A 1 7.44 -2.99 20.85
N GLU A 2 8.44 -3.78 21.26
CA GLU A 2 9.53 -4.22 20.36
C GLU A 2 9.03 -4.98 19.13
N GLN A 3 8.18 -6.01 19.32
CA GLN A 3 7.57 -6.76 18.21
C GLN A 3 6.75 -5.86 17.27
N ALA A 4 5.98 -4.91 17.81
CA ALA A 4 5.20 -3.99 16.99
C ALA A 4 6.08 -3.10 16.11
N HIS A 5 7.22 -2.64 16.65
CA HIS A 5 8.20 -1.89 15.88
C HIS A 5 8.80 -2.73 14.75
N GLU A 6 9.21 -3.97 15.04
CA GLU A 6 9.73 -4.90 14.03
C GLU A 6 8.73 -5.15 12.90
N ARG A 7 7.45 -5.40 13.24
CA ARG A 7 6.40 -5.61 12.24
C ARG A 7 6.11 -4.37 11.41
N LEU A 8 6.16 -3.18 12.00
CA LEU A 8 6.00 -1.93 11.26
C LEU A 8 7.17 -1.68 10.32
N VAL A 9 8.40 -2.04 10.72
CA VAL A 9 9.58 -1.97 9.84
C VAL A 9 9.42 -2.94 8.67
N GLU A 10 8.99 -4.18 8.92
CA GLU A 10 8.71 -5.16 7.87
C GLU A 10 7.65 -4.65 6.88
N LEU A 11 6.54 -4.10 7.38
CA LEU A 11 5.50 -3.48 6.56
C LEU A 11 6.04 -2.30 5.74
N ALA A 12 6.83 -1.43 6.35
CA ALA A 12 7.42 -0.27 5.68
C ALA A 12 8.37 -0.68 4.55
N ASP A 13 9.17 -1.73 4.75
CA ASP A 13 10.10 -2.23 3.74
C ASP A 13 9.38 -2.87 2.55
N LEU A 14 8.29 -3.59 2.79
CA LEU A 14 7.41 -4.11 1.73
C LEU A 14 6.75 -3.00 0.91
N ALA A 15 6.30 -1.93 1.59
CA ALA A 15 5.62 -0.80 0.95
C ALA A 15 6.57 0.17 0.22
N ARG A 16 7.86 0.19 0.59
CA ARG A 16 8.84 1.18 0.15
C ARG A 16 8.96 1.34 -1.38
N PRO A 17 9.03 0.26 -2.18
CA PRO A 17 9.15 0.40 -3.63
C PRO A 17 7.96 1.15 -4.23
N LEU A 18 6.74 0.80 -3.80
CA LEU A 18 5.52 1.44 -4.27
C LEU A 18 5.42 2.89 -3.79
N ALA A 19 5.73 3.15 -2.52
CA ALA A 19 5.73 4.50 -1.97
C ALA A 19 6.67 5.44 -2.74
N ARG A 20 7.82 4.92 -3.21
CA ARG A 20 8.76 5.68 -4.03
C ARG A 20 8.20 6.03 -5.40
N VAL A 21 7.55 5.08 -6.07
CA VAL A 21 6.90 5.31 -7.38
C VAL A 21 5.87 6.44 -7.29
N PHE A 22 5.05 6.46 -6.23
CA PHE A 22 4.09 7.55 -6.00
C PHE A 22 4.77 8.88 -5.66
N ALA A 23 5.82 8.85 -4.83
CA ALA A 23 6.56 10.04 -4.43
C ALA A 23 7.29 10.70 -5.61
N ASP A 24 7.87 9.91 -6.51
CA ASP A 24 8.55 10.39 -7.73
C ASP A 24 7.56 11.11 -8.67
N GLU A 25 6.27 10.78 -8.58
CA GLU A 25 5.16 11.41 -9.31
C GLU A 25 4.46 12.54 -8.52
N GLY A 26 4.96 12.87 -7.32
CA GLY A 26 4.45 13.96 -6.49
C GLY A 26 3.23 13.62 -5.63
N PHE A 27 2.91 12.33 -5.47
CA PHE A 27 1.80 11.86 -4.65
C PHE A 27 2.27 11.23 -3.33
N SER A 28 1.45 11.36 -2.30
CA SER A 28 1.63 10.66 -1.04
C SER A 28 0.97 9.27 -1.11
N LEU A 29 1.59 8.28 -0.48
CA LEU A 29 1.06 6.93 -0.35
C LEU A 29 1.20 6.47 1.11
N TYR A 30 0.12 5.95 1.68
CA TYR A 30 0.07 5.50 3.07
C TYR A 30 -0.47 4.07 3.13
N ALA A 31 0.24 3.18 3.84
CA ALA A 31 -0.33 1.90 4.24
C ALA A 31 -1.39 2.14 5.32
N VAL A 32 -2.52 1.45 5.22
CA VAL A 32 -3.68 1.63 6.12
C VAL A 32 -4.33 0.28 6.45
N GLY A 33 -5.40 0.33 7.24
CA GLY A 33 -6.30 -0.80 7.41
C GLY A 33 -5.72 -1.93 8.27
N GLY A 34 -6.04 -3.16 7.87
CA GLY A 34 -5.72 -4.37 8.64
C GLY A 34 -4.23 -4.59 8.80
N SER A 35 -3.45 -4.38 7.73
CA SER A 35 -1.99 -4.55 7.74
C SER A 35 -1.29 -3.72 8.83
N VAL A 36 -1.69 -2.46 9.02
CA VAL A 36 -1.13 -1.56 10.05
C VAL A 36 -1.59 -1.98 11.44
N ARG A 37 -2.87 -2.31 11.61
CA ARG A 37 -3.40 -2.81 12.89
C ARG A 37 -2.66 -4.07 13.33
N ASP A 38 -2.50 -5.03 12.43
CA ASP A 38 -1.92 -6.34 12.73
C ASP A 38 -0.42 -6.18 13.05
N ALA A 39 0.29 -5.31 12.33
CA ALA A 39 1.67 -4.94 12.66
C ALA A 39 1.77 -4.30 14.05
N LEU A 40 0.87 -3.37 14.41
CA LEU A 40 0.84 -2.74 15.72
C LEU A 40 0.53 -3.72 16.86
N LEU A 41 -0.30 -4.74 16.59
CA LEU A 41 -0.60 -5.81 17.54
C LEU A 41 0.52 -6.84 17.66
N GLY A 42 1.53 -6.79 16.79
CA GLY A 42 2.63 -7.75 16.74
C GLY A 42 2.24 -9.09 16.08
N GLU A 43 1.10 -9.14 15.41
CA GLU A 43 0.61 -10.34 14.74
C GLU A 43 1.58 -10.75 13.60
N PRO A 44 1.88 -12.05 13.46
CA PRO A 44 2.73 -12.51 12.37
C PRO A 44 1.99 -12.40 11.03
N ARG A 45 2.76 -12.12 9.97
CA ARG A 45 2.23 -12.19 8.60
C ARG A 45 1.76 -13.62 8.29
N ARG A 46 0.58 -13.69 7.69
CA ARG A 46 -0.05 -14.91 7.21
C ARG A 46 0.19 -15.06 5.71
N GLU A 47 -0.16 -16.22 5.16
CA GLU A 47 -0.01 -16.50 3.73
C GLU A 47 -0.90 -15.59 2.86
N ASP A 48 -2.04 -15.18 3.40
CA ASP A 48 -3.04 -14.29 2.80
C ASP A 48 -2.83 -12.81 3.17
N PHE A 49 -1.61 -12.43 3.54
CA PHE A 49 -1.32 -11.07 3.96
C PHE A 49 -1.45 -10.06 2.80
N GLU A 50 -2.35 -9.10 2.97
CA GLU A 50 -2.61 -8.00 2.04
C GLU A 50 -2.21 -6.66 2.66
N ILE A 51 -1.75 -5.72 1.83
CA ILE A 51 -1.46 -4.34 2.25
C ILE A 51 -2.41 -3.40 1.50
N ASP A 52 -3.26 -2.73 2.26
CA ASP A 52 -4.12 -1.67 1.74
C ASP A 52 -3.36 -0.34 1.72
N PHE A 53 -3.52 0.41 0.63
CA PHE A 53 -2.95 1.73 0.47
C PHE A 53 -4.02 2.80 0.27
N THR A 54 -3.72 4.01 0.71
CA THR A 54 -4.46 5.22 0.35
C THR A 54 -3.51 6.30 -0.16
N THR A 55 -3.97 7.13 -1.08
CA THR A 55 -3.20 8.16 -1.75
C THR A 55 -4.07 9.38 -2.03
N ASN A 56 -3.43 10.54 -2.19
CA ASN A 56 -4.08 11.75 -2.69
C ASN A 56 -4.15 11.79 -4.23
N ALA A 57 -3.61 10.80 -4.94
CA ALA A 57 -3.76 10.64 -6.39
C ALA A 57 -5.22 10.31 -6.76
N ARG A 58 -5.70 10.82 -7.90
CA ARG A 58 -7.00 10.42 -8.46
C ARG A 58 -6.87 9.07 -9.18
N PRO A 59 -7.98 8.35 -9.43
CA PRO A 59 -7.90 7.03 -10.06
C PRO A 59 -7.15 7.03 -11.41
N ASP A 60 -7.35 8.05 -12.24
CA ASP A 60 -6.64 8.13 -13.52
C ASP A 60 -5.12 8.28 -13.34
N ASP A 61 -4.69 9.02 -12.32
CA ASP A 61 -3.28 9.14 -11.94
C ASP A 61 -2.75 7.81 -11.39
N VAL A 62 -3.48 7.18 -10.48
CA VAL A 62 -3.12 5.86 -9.92
C VAL A 62 -2.94 4.84 -11.05
N ALA A 63 -3.88 4.74 -11.98
CA ALA A 63 -3.80 3.81 -13.11
C ALA A 63 -2.56 4.09 -13.99
N ARG A 64 -2.27 5.36 -14.30
CA ARG A 64 -1.09 5.78 -15.07
C ARG A 64 0.22 5.40 -14.37
N ILE A 65 0.29 5.64 -13.05
CA ILE A 65 1.45 5.34 -12.21
C ILE A 65 1.64 3.82 -12.07
N MET A 66 0.54 3.08 -11.95
CA MET A 66 0.55 1.64 -11.72
C MET A 66 0.80 0.81 -12.99
N ALA A 67 0.36 1.27 -14.15
CA ALA A 67 0.50 0.55 -15.42
C ALA A 67 1.90 -0.02 -15.72
N PRO A 68 3.02 0.70 -15.49
CA PRO A 68 4.37 0.14 -15.71
C PRO A 68 4.87 -0.77 -14.59
N VAL A 69 4.24 -0.81 -13.41
CA VAL A 69 4.74 -1.52 -12.23
C VAL A 69 3.95 -2.77 -11.86
N CYS A 70 2.68 -2.88 -12.26
CA CYS A 70 1.86 -4.07 -12.00
C CYS A 70 1.64 -4.91 -13.27
N THR A 71 1.60 -6.23 -13.10
CA THR A 71 1.19 -7.16 -14.18
C THR A 71 -0.29 -7.00 -14.54
N THR A 72 -1.13 -6.70 -13.54
CA THR A 72 -2.58 -6.58 -13.68
C THR A 72 -3.09 -5.47 -12.76
N LEU A 73 -4.07 -4.70 -13.24
CA LEU A 73 -4.78 -3.66 -12.51
C LEU A 73 -6.29 -3.93 -12.54
N TRP A 74 -6.99 -3.81 -11.41
CA TRP A 74 -8.41 -4.14 -11.27
C TRP A 74 -9.27 -2.88 -11.17
N GLU A 75 -9.83 -2.45 -12.30
CA GLU A 75 -10.50 -1.14 -12.38
C GLU A 75 -11.98 -1.12 -11.93
N GLN A 76 -12.53 -2.22 -11.41
CA GLN A 76 -13.95 -2.32 -11.06
C GLN A 76 -14.39 -1.27 -10.03
N GLY A 77 -13.47 -0.82 -9.18
CA GLY A 77 -13.70 0.20 -8.16
C GLY A 77 -13.49 1.65 -8.59
N ARG A 78 -13.06 1.89 -9.85
CA ARG A 78 -12.50 3.19 -10.28
C ARG A 78 -13.44 4.37 -10.02
N ALA A 79 -14.74 4.18 -10.24
CA ALA A 79 -15.76 5.20 -10.03
C ALA A 79 -15.92 5.63 -8.56
N PHE A 80 -15.43 4.80 -7.62
CA PHE A 80 -15.51 5.01 -6.18
C PHE A 80 -14.14 5.35 -5.55
N GLY A 81 -13.11 5.56 -6.37
CA GLY A 81 -11.77 5.92 -5.88
C GLY A 81 -10.87 4.74 -5.54
N THR A 82 -11.19 3.52 -6.00
CA THR A 82 -10.38 2.31 -5.77
C THR A 82 -9.95 1.66 -7.08
N LEU A 83 -8.75 1.10 -7.13
CA LEU A 83 -8.10 0.52 -8.31
C LEU A 83 -7.20 -0.65 -7.91
#